data_AF-A0A4Y9L3H3-F1
#
_entry.id   AF-A0A4Y9L3H3-F1
#
_cell.length_a   1.000
_cell.length_b   1.000
_cell.length_c   1.000
_cell.angle_alpha   90.00
_cell.angle_beta   90.00
_cell.angle_gamma   90.00
#
_symmetry.space_group_name_H-M   'P 1'
#
loop_
_entity.id
_entity.type
_entity.pdbx_description
1 polymer ?
#
loop_
_entity_poly.entity_id
_entity_poly.type
_entity_poly.pdbx_seq_one_letter_code
_entity_poly.pdbx_strand_id
1 'polypeptide(L)' 'MTGKAVVTFKRLRGQFGVPYSRTHLARLEDCGKFPSSFKLSDHRNSPIVWWEDEIIDWLEKRAMASTDSS' A
#
# COMPACT_ATOMS: atom_id res chain seq x y z
N MET A 1 -5.80 -3.05 -21.52
CA MET A 1 -6.08 -1.75 -20.87
C MET A 1 -5.63 -1.87 -19.42
N THR A 2 -4.39 -1.51 -19.09
CA THR A 2 -3.94 -1.52 -17.70
C THR A 2 -4.34 -0.18 -17.09
N GLY A 3 -5.60 -0.05 -16.71
CA GLY A 3 -6.06 1.11 -15.97
C GLY A 3 -5.33 1.16 -14.64
N LYS A 4 -4.48 2.15 -14.43
CA LYS A 4 -3.83 2.38 -13.13
C LYS A 4 -4.91 2.79 -12.14
N ALA A 5 -5.24 1.88 -11.22
CA ALA A 5 -6.18 2.13 -10.15
C ALA A 5 -5.43 2.56 -8.88
N VAL A 6 -6.12 3.32 -8.04
CA VAL A 6 -5.60 3.75 -6.74
C VAL A 6 -6.39 3.09 -5.62
N VAL A 7 -5.71 2.82 -4.51
CA VAL A 7 -6.32 2.24 -3.31
C VAL A 7 -6.28 3.26 -2.18
N THR A 8 -7.39 3.39 -1.47
CA THR A 8 -7.46 4.18 -0.23
C THR A 8 -7.10 3.33 0.97
N PHE A 9 -6.80 3.95 2.11
CA PHE A 9 -6.52 3.22 3.36
C PHE A 9 -7.65 2.26 3.77
N LYS A 10 -8.91 2.64 3.54
CA LYS A 10 -10.07 1.78 3.83
C LYS A 10 -10.06 0.52 2.97
N ARG A 11 -9.73 0.66 1.68
CA ARG A 11 -9.63 -0.45 0.73
C ARG A 11 -8.40 -1.33 1.02
N LEU A 12 -7.27 -0.72 1.37
CA LEU A 12 -6.06 -1.42 1.79
C LEU A 12 -6.32 -2.40 2.94
N ARG A 13 -7.04 -1.93 3.98
CA ARG A 13 -7.39 -2.77 5.13
C ARG A 13 -8.50 -3.77 4.82
N GLY A 14 -9.56 -3.32 4.16
CA GLY A 14 -10.78 -4.12 3.96
C GLY A 14 -10.70 -5.15 2.84
N GLN A 15 -9.93 -4.87 1.78
CA GLN A 15 -9.83 -5.72 0.59
C GLN A 15 -8.48 -6.43 0.50
N PHE A 16 -7.38 -5.73 0.75
CA PHE A 16 -6.03 -6.29 0.65
C PHE A 16 -5.53 -6.93 1.95
N GLY A 17 -6.33 -6.87 3.02
CA GLY A 17 -6.02 -7.53 4.28
C GLY A 17 -4.81 -6.94 5.03
N VAL A 18 -4.33 -5.75 4.66
CA VAL A 18 -3.17 -5.12 5.31
C VAL A 18 -3.58 -4.61 6.71
N PRO A 19 -3.11 -5.21 7.81
CA PRO A 19 -3.64 -4.96 9.15
C PRO A 19 -2.91 -3.80 9.87
N TYR A 20 -2.27 -2.91 9.13
CA TYR A 20 -1.44 -1.85 9.71
C TYR A 20 -2.22 -0.56 9.94
N SER A 21 -1.87 0.16 11.01
CA SER A 21 -2.37 1.52 11.25
C SER A 21 -1.69 2.51 10.31
N ARG A 22 -2.29 3.69 10.11
CA ARG A 22 -1.71 4.76 9.27
C ARG A 22 -0.30 5.15 9.72
N THR A 23 -0.06 5.26 11.02
CA THR A 23 1.27 5.57 11.58
C THR A 23 2.29 4.48 11.29
N HIS A 24 1.87 3.21 11.34
CA HIS A 24 2.76 2.10 11.00
C HIS A 24 3.09 2.12 9.50
N LEU A 25 2.08 2.31 8.64
CA LEU A 25 2.29 2.46 7.20
C LEU A 25 3.28 3.59 6.89
N ALA A 26 3.10 4.77 7.49
CA ALA A 26 4.04 5.89 7.32
C ALA A 26 5.48 5.52 7.70
N ARG A 27 5.69 4.81 8.82
CA ARG A 27 7.03 4.33 9.20
C ARG A 27 7.61 3.34 8.20
N LEU A 28 6.78 2.46 7.63
CA LEU A 28 7.24 1.52 6.61
C LEU A 28 7.57 2.24 5.29
N GLU A 29 6.79 3.25 4.92
CA GLU A 29 7.08 4.14 3.78
C GLU A 29 8.42 4.85 3.98
N ASP A 30 8.63 5.47 5.15
CA ASP A 30 9.89 6.15 5.51
C ASP A 30 11.10 5.19 5.47
N CYS A 31 10.88 3.93 5.84
CA CYS A 31 11.92 2.89 5.81
C CYS A 31 12.08 2.22 4.42
N GLY A 32 11.32 2.64 3.40
CA GLY A 32 11.33 2.02 2.07
C GLY A 32 10.81 0.57 2.04
N LYS A 33 10.06 0.16 3.08
CA LYS A 33 9.49 -1.20 3.25
C LYS A 33 8.02 -1.28 2.83
N PHE A 34 7.41 -0.18 2.43
CA PHE A 34 6.05 -0.11 1.92
C PHE A 34 5.97 0.90 0.76
N PRO A 35 5.06 0.69 -0.22
CA PRO A 35 4.89 1.63 -1.33
C PRO A 35 4.55 3.04 -0.87
N SER A 36 5.11 4.04 -1.54
CA SER A 36 4.92 5.44 -1.18
C SER A 36 3.50 5.91 -1.45
N SER A 37 2.91 6.59 -0.48
CA SER A 37 1.60 7.20 -0.63
C SER A 37 1.64 8.57 -1.32
N PHE A 38 0.51 8.97 -1.92
CA PHE A 38 0.32 10.33 -2.45
C PHE A 38 -1.10 10.83 -2.19
N LYS A 39 -1.31 12.15 -2.33
CA LYS A 39 -2.63 12.77 -2.19
C LYS A 39 -3.27 12.99 -3.56
N LEU A 40 -4.59 12.77 -3.65
CA LEU A 40 -5.36 13.07 -4.86
C LEU A 40 -5.61 14.57 -5.09
N SER A 41 -5.37 15.42 -4.10
CA SER A 41 -5.50 16.87 -4.18
C SER A 41 -4.64 17.56 -3.13
N ASP A 42 -4.36 18.84 -3.33
CA ASP A 42 -3.58 19.67 -2.40
C ASP A 42 -4.33 20.04 -1.11
N HIS A 43 -5.62 19.66 -1.01
CA HIS A 43 -6.42 19.96 0.16
C HIS A 43 -5.91 19.22 1.40
N ARG A 44 -5.97 19.86 2.59
CA ARG A 44 -5.47 19.27 3.85
C ARG A 44 -6.14 17.93 4.18
N ASN A 45 -7.42 17.80 3.85
CA ASN A 45 -8.22 16.59 4.06
C ASN A 45 -8.28 15.68 2.82
N SER A 46 -7.41 15.89 1.83
CA SER A 46 -7.36 15.01 0.67
C SER A 46 -7.07 13.57 1.10
N PRO A 47 -7.77 12.57 0.52
CA PRO A 47 -7.45 11.19 0.77
C PRO A 47 -6.03 10.88 0.33
N ILE A 48 -5.33 10.15 1.20
CA ILE A 48 -4.05 9.51 0.92
C ILE A 48 -4.35 8.18 0.22
N VAL A 49 -3.69 7.96 -0.90
CA VAL A 49 -3.84 6.80 -1.75
C VAL A 49 -2.49 6.20 -2.13
N TRP A 50 -2.53 4.95 -2.56
CA TRP A 50 -1.39 4.22 -3.15
C TRP A 50 -1.81 3.72 -4.52
N TRP A 51 -0.82 3.42 -5.38
CA TRP A 51 -1.11 2.69 -6.60
C TRP A 51 -1.46 1.23 -6.28
N GLU A 52 -2.48 0.71 -6.94
CA GLU A 52 -2.95 -0.66 -6.70
C GLU A 52 -1.92 -1.71 -7.10
N ASP A 53 -1.22 -1.50 -8.21
CA ASP A 53 -0.15 -2.37 -8.71
C ASP A 53 1.01 -2.47 -7.70
N GLU A 54 1.48 -1.36 -7.15
CA GLU A 54 2.56 -1.36 -6.15
C GLU A 54 2.18 -2.12 -4.87
N ILE A 55 0.92 -2.03 -4.44
CA ILE A 55 0.43 -2.79 -3.27
C ILE A 55 0.39 -4.28 -3.57
N ILE A 56 -0.07 -4.67 -4.76
CA ILE A 56 -0.10 -6.08 -5.20
C ILE A 56 1.33 -6.62 -5.27
N ASP A 57 2.23 -5.93 -5.96
CA ASP A 57 3.64 -6.31 -6.07
C ASP A 57 4.30 -6.46 -4.70
N TRP A 58 3.98 -5.59 -3.76
CA TRP A 58 4.48 -5.67 -2.39
C TRP A 58 3.97 -6.91 -1.65
N LEU A 59 2.68 -7.25 -1.80
CA LEU A 59 2.10 -8.46 -1.21
C LEU A 59 2.73 -9.72 -1.80
N GLU A 60 2.90 -9.77 -3.11
CA GLU A 60 3.52 -10.90 -3.81
C GLU A 60 4.97 -11.13 -3.35
N LYS A 61 5.77 -10.06 -3.24
CA LYS A 61 7.14 -10.14 -2.70
C LYS A 61 7.17 -10.72 -1.29
N ARG A 62 6.20 -10.38 -0.43
CA ARG A 62 6.11 -10.94 0.93
C ARG A 62 5.67 -12.39 0.94
N ALA A 63 4.77 -12.78 0.06
CA ALA A 63 4.37 -14.18 -0.10
C ALA A 63 5.59 -15.02 -0.54
N MET A 64 6.33 -14.56 -1.55
CA MET A 64 7.52 -15.27 -2.03
C MET A 64 8.64 -15.36 -0.98
N ALA A 65 8.89 -14.28 -0.23
CA ALA A 65 9.87 -14.28 0.86
C ALA A 65 9.52 -15.27 1.98
N SER A 66 8.24 -15.64 2.13
CA SER A 66 7.82 -16.67 3.09
C SER A 66 7.96 -18.10 2.57
N THR A 67 8.08 -18.28 1.25
CA THR A 67 8.18 -19.60 0.59
C THR A 67 9.62 -20.10 0.46
N ASP A 68 10.62 -19.22 0.55
CA ASP A 68 12.06 -19.56 0.42
C ASP A 68 12.69 -20.08 1.74
N SER A 69 11.90 -20.76 2.58
CA SER A 69 12.35 -21.38 3.83
C SER A 69 11.92 -22.85 3.95
N SER A 70 11.74 -23.54 2.82
CA SER A 70 11.45 -24.99 2.77
C SER A 70 12.59 -25.76 2.13
#